data_AF-A0AAV1XQ79-F1
#
_entry.id   AF-A0AAV1XQ79-F1
#
_cell.length_a   1.000
_cell.length_b   1.000
_cell.length_c   1.000
_cell.angle_alpha   90.00
_cell.angle_beta   90.00
_cell.angle_gamma   90.00
#
_symmetry.space_group_name_H-M   'P 1'
#
loop_
_entity.id
_entity.type
_entity.pdbx_description
1 polymer ?
#
loop_
_entity_poly.entity_id
_entity_poly.type
_entity_poly.pdbx_seq_one_letter_code
_entity_poly.pdbx_strand_id
1 'polypeptide(L)'
;METNAAVASSHYLYEDFEPFCKWLTEKEQETLEIDLKGFKKEQLKVQTNNKGFLTIYGERPLDASTSKWSRFHKEIRLSKNCIVNGISAKFSNGILSIIMPKMVKARGKENTKEAFLEATQHVKDDTIEKHSILEVTRKKRAIEVAVKVVAVVSVVVAIGTYIAIS
;
A
#
# COMPACT_ATOMS: atom_id res chain seq x y z
N MET A 1 -44.78 15.75 35.85
CA MET A 1 -44.77 14.29 35.61
C MET A 1 -43.50 13.98 34.87
N GLU A 2 -42.61 13.20 35.47
CA GLU A 2 -41.29 12.92 34.92
C GLU A 2 -41.33 11.61 34.14
N THR A 3 -41.43 11.70 32.81
CA THR A 3 -41.32 10.53 31.95
C THR A 3 -39.86 10.13 31.84
N ASN A 4 -39.39 9.30 32.76
CA ASN A 4 -38.11 8.60 32.64
C ASN A 4 -38.15 7.72 31.38
N ALA A 5 -37.66 8.29 30.27
CA ALA A 5 -37.43 7.56 29.04
C ALA A 5 -36.31 6.54 29.30
N ALA A 6 -36.71 5.32 29.64
CA ALA A 6 -35.79 4.20 29.76
C ALA A 6 -35.03 4.07 28.43
N VAL A 7 -33.73 4.37 28.45
CA VAL A 7 -32.84 4.17 27.30
C VAL A 7 -32.99 2.70 26.89
N ALA A 8 -33.52 2.47 25.69
CA ALA A 8 -33.77 1.14 25.18
C ALA A 8 -32.42 0.45 24.96
N SER A 9 -31.96 -0.28 25.98
CA SER A 9 -30.73 -1.06 25.94
C SER A 9 -30.91 -2.21 24.95
N SER A 10 -30.63 -1.94 23.68
CA SER A 10 -30.48 -2.96 22.65
C SER A 10 -29.24 -3.78 22.98
N HIS A 11 -29.41 -4.80 23.82
CA HIS A 11 -28.35 -5.72 24.22
C HIS A 11 -27.89 -6.51 22.99
N TYR A 12 -26.88 -5.97 22.30
CA TYR A 12 -26.19 -6.66 21.23
C TYR A 12 -25.49 -7.89 21.81
N LEU A 13 -25.90 -9.06 21.32
CA LEU A 13 -25.34 -10.35 21.71
C LEU A 13 -24.17 -10.66 20.77
N TYR A 14 -22.96 -10.51 21.30
CA TYR A 14 -21.73 -10.79 20.57
C TYR A 14 -21.32 -12.26 20.71
N GLU A 15 -21.14 -12.90 19.56
CA GLU A 15 -20.61 -14.27 19.39
C GLU A 15 -19.16 -14.17 18.89
N ASP A 16 -18.23 -14.37 19.82
CA ASP A 16 -16.79 -14.23 19.60
C ASP A 16 -16.22 -15.52 18.98
N PHE A 17 -15.42 -15.39 17.92
CA PHE A 17 -14.75 -16.52 17.29
C PHE A 17 -13.29 -16.22 16.94
N GLU A 18 -12.49 -17.28 16.85
CA GLU A 18 -11.10 -17.24 16.39
C GLU A 18 -11.04 -17.66 14.91
N PRO A 19 -10.62 -16.79 13.97
CA PRO A 19 -10.63 -17.12 12.56
C PRO A 19 -9.45 -18.02 12.17
N PHE A 20 -9.66 -18.91 11.20
CA PHE A 20 -8.57 -19.75 10.69
C PHE A 20 -7.48 -18.89 10.04
N CYS A 21 -6.24 -19.08 10.48
CA CYS A 21 -5.07 -18.32 10.08
C CYS A 21 -4.01 -19.23 9.45
N LYS A 22 -3.46 -18.83 8.29
CA LYS A 22 -2.40 -19.53 7.56
C LYS A 22 -1.26 -18.59 7.22
N TRP A 23 -0.04 -19.00 7.53
CA TRP A 23 1.17 -18.25 7.19
C TRP A 23 1.82 -18.79 5.92
N LEU A 24 2.21 -17.87 5.03
CA LEU A 24 3.05 -18.11 3.87
C LEU A 24 4.34 -17.32 4.07
N THR A 25 5.46 -18.03 4.25
CA THR A 25 6.75 -17.41 4.60
C THR A 25 7.71 -17.48 3.42
N GLU A 26 8.08 -16.31 2.92
CA GLU A 26 9.08 -16.15 1.86
C GLU A 26 10.35 -15.48 2.42
N LYS A 27 11.39 -15.44 1.59
CA LYS A 27 12.68 -14.80 1.92
C LYS A 27 12.53 -13.30 2.19
N GLU A 28 11.67 -12.63 1.41
CA GLU A 28 11.60 -11.16 1.34
C GLU A 28 10.26 -10.60 1.86
N GLN A 29 9.31 -11.48 2.20
CA GLN A 29 8.03 -11.13 2.80
C GLN A 29 7.46 -12.26 3.66
N GLU A 30 6.45 -11.93 4.46
CA GLU A 30 5.57 -12.85 5.19
C GLU A 30 4.13 -12.50 4.79
N THR A 31 3.30 -13.47 4.43
CA THR A 31 1.87 -13.23 4.17
C THR A 31 1.04 -14.03 5.17
N LEU A 32 0.14 -13.34 5.87
CA LEU A 32 -0.90 -13.96 6.69
C LEU A 32 -2.20 -13.98 5.90
N GLU A 33 -2.73 -15.18 5.67
CA GLU A 33 -4.08 -15.41 5.15
C GLU A 33 -5.03 -15.71 6.31
N ILE A 34 -6.18 -15.03 6.37
CA ILE A 34 -7.21 -15.22 7.38
C ILE A 34 -8.54 -15.54 6.67
N ASP A 35 -9.19 -16.64 7.05
CA ASP A 35 -10.51 -17.01 6.54
C ASP A 35 -11.62 -16.29 7.29
N LEU A 36 -12.32 -15.39 6.58
CA LEU A 36 -13.35 -14.48 7.07
C LEU A 36 -14.59 -14.54 6.15
N LYS A 37 -14.99 -15.74 5.71
CA LYS A 37 -16.25 -15.97 4.98
C LYS A 37 -17.44 -15.31 5.69
N GLY A 38 -18.28 -14.64 4.92
CA GLY A 38 -19.44 -13.90 5.42
C GLY A 38 -19.16 -12.46 5.88
N PHE A 39 -17.90 -12.05 6.01
CA PHE A 39 -17.54 -10.64 6.21
C PHE A 39 -17.47 -9.88 4.88
N LYS A 40 -17.76 -8.58 4.93
CA LYS A 40 -17.51 -7.61 3.86
C LYS A 40 -16.28 -6.74 4.19
N LYS A 41 -15.69 -6.07 3.20
CA LYS A 41 -14.45 -5.29 3.40
C LYS A 41 -14.64 -4.16 4.42
N GLU A 42 -15.78 -3.51 4.41
CA GLU A 42 -16.18 -2.42 5.30
C GLU A 42 -16.43 -2.87 6.76
N GLN A 43 -16.55 -4.18 7.00
CA GLN A 43 -16.69 -4.78 8.34
C GLN A 43 -15.33 -5.16 8.96
N LEU A 44 -14.22 -4.94 8.25
CA LEU A 44 -12.87 -5.35 8.65
C LEU A 44 -11.97 -4.14 8.90
N LYS A 45 -11.17 -4.21 9.98
CA LYS A 45 -10.22 -3.16 10.36
C LYS A 45 -8.84 -3.80 10.59
N VAL A 46 -7.84 -3.31 9.86
CA VAL A 46 -6.43 -3.71 10.01
C VAL A 46 -5.66 -2.49 10.52
N GLN A 47 -4.93 -2.63 11.63
CA GLN A 47 -4.14 -1.55 12.22
C GLN A 47 -2.76 -2.04 12.64
N THR A 48 -1.72 -1.26 12.38
CA THR A 48 -0.40 -1.43 12.99
C THR A 48 -0.26 -0.52 14.20
N ASN A 49 0.59 -0.88 15.17
CA ASN A 49 0.90 -0.04 16.32
C ASN A 49 2.42 0.15 16.52
N ASN A 50 2.79 1.24 17.20
CA ASN A 50 4.18 1.61 17.45
C ASN A 50 4.93 0.62 18.37
N LYS A 51 4.24 -0.37 18.96
CA LYS A 51 4.85 -1.45 19.77
C LYS A 51 5.26 -2.66 18.91
N GLY A 52 5.04 -2.61 17.59
CA GLY A 52 5.40 -3.68 16.65
C GLY A 52 4.37 -4.81 16.58
N PHE A 53 3.09 -4.50 16.77
CA PHE A 53 1.99 -5.44 16.53
C PHE A 53 1.12 -4.99 15.37
N LEU A 54 0.48 -5.97 14.74
CA LEU A 54 -0.60 -5.80 13.78
C LEU A 54 -1.87 -6.39 14.43
N THR A 55 -2.91 -5.59 14.52
CA THR A 55 -4.19 -5.98 15.12
C THR A 55 -5.27 -5.94 14.03
N ILE A 56 -5.98 -7.05 13.86
CA ILE A 56 -7.10 -7.22 12.94
C ILE A 56 -8.38 -7.37 13.77
N TYR A 57 -9.40 -6.62 13.39
CA TYR A 57 -10.73 -6.69 13.98
C TYR A 57 -11.74 -6.92 12.85
N GLY A 58 -12.88 -7.52 13.19
CA GLY A 58 -14.08 -7.40 12.37
C GLY A 58 -15.34 -7.75 13.15
N GLU A 59 -16.43 -7.04 12.85
CA GLU A 59 -17.76 -7.26 13.43
C GLU A 59 -18.81 -7.28 12.32
N ARG A 60 -19.75 -8.23 12.35
CA ARG A 60 -20.88 -8.30 11.43
C ARG A 60 -22.16 -8.76 12.13
N PRO A 61 -23.35 -8.30 11.72
CA PRO A 61 -24.59 -8.93 12.14
C PRO A 61 -24.64 -10.38 11.64
N LEU A 62 -25.27 -11.27 12.42
CA LEU A 62 -25.56 -12.64 12.03
C LEU A 62 -26.90 -12.78 11.30
N ASP A 63 -27.87 -11.97 11.73
CA ASP A 63 -29.23 -11.85 11.19
C ASP A 63 -29.68 -10.40 11.38
N ALA A 64 -30.50 -9.87 10.48
CA ALA A 64 -31.04 -8.51 10.59
C ALA A 64 -32.23 -8.42 11.59
N SER A 65 -32.84 -9.57 11.89
CA SER A 65 -34.04 -9.71 12.74
C SER A 65 -33.72 -9.85 14.23
N THR A 66 -32.46 -10.10 14.58
CA THR A 66 -32.00 -10.28 15.95
C THR A 66 -30.80 -9.40 16.25
N SER A 67 -30.61 -9.01 17.52
CA SER A 67 -29.46 -8.19 17.95
C SER A 67 -28.14 -8.99 18.03
N LYS A 68 -28.00 -10.06 17.21
CA LYS A 68 -26.84 -10.96 17.22
C LYS A 68 -25.75 -10.50 16.26
N TRP A 69 -24.53 -10.41 16.77
CA TRP A 69 -23.33 -10.02 16.03
C TRP A 69 -22.24 -11.06 16.21
N SER A 70 -21.51 -11.35 15.14
CA SER A 70 -20.28 -12.16 15.20
C SER A 70 -19.07 -11.24 15.08
N ARG A 71 -18.11 -11.40 15.98
CA ARG A 71 -16.88 -10.61 15.97
C ARG A 71 -15.63 -11.44 16.20
N PHE A 72 -14.50 -10.92 15.76
CA PHE A 72 -13.18 -11.45 16.10
C PHE A 72 -12.19 -10.32 16.40
N HIS A 73 -11.19 -10.65 17.21
CA HIS A 73 -10.04 -9.81 17.51
C HIS A 73 -8.78 -10.65 17.40
N LYS A 74 -7.87 -10.30 16.48
CA LYS A 74 -6.62 -11.01 16.25
C LYS A 74 -5.44 -10.05 16.33
N GLU A 75 -4.63 -10.17 17.38
CA GLU A 75 -3.33 -9.49 17.45
C GLU A 75 -2.19 -10.45 17.08
N ILE A 76 -1.26 -9.98 16.27
CA ILE A 76 -0.01 -10.68 15.93
C ILE A 76 1.18 -9.74 16.14
N ARG A 77 2.32 -10.31 16.54
CA ARG A 77 3.58 -9.57 16.66
C ARG A 77 4.29 -9.55 15.31
N LEU A 78 4.72 -8.38 14.86
CA LEU A 78 5.48 -8.23 13.62
C LEU A 78 6.93 -8.69 13.80
N SER A 79 7.48 -9.32 12.76
CA SER A 79 8.89 -9.69 12.66
C SER A 79 9.80 -8.46 12.81
N LYS A 80 10.92 -8.58 13.55
CA LYS A 80 11.81 -7.44 13.90
C LYS A 80 12.39 -6.68 12.69
N ASN A 81 12.40 -7.31 11.51
CA ASN A 81 12.85 -6.74 10.25
C ASN A 81 11.69 -6.42 9.29
N CYS A 82 10.43 -6.42 9.75
CA CYS A 82 9.28 -6.05 8.94
C CYS A 82 9.30 -4.56 8.61
N ILE A 83 9.04 -4.23 7.34
CA ILE A 83 8.94 -2.85 6.85
C ILE A 83 7.49 -2.41 7.07
N VAL A 84 7.19 -1.86 8.26
CA VAL A 84 5.81 -1.53 8.70
C VAL A 84 5.05 -0.68 7.70
N ASN A 85 5.71 0.32 7.10
CA ASN A 85 5.11 1.22 6.09
C ASN A 85 4.86 0.54 4.73
N GLY A 86 5.39 -0.67 4.51
CA GLY A 86 5.13 -1.51 3.33
C GLY A 86 4.08 -2.59 3.57
N ILE A 87 3.50 -2.69 4.77
CA ILE A 87 2.42 -3.65 5.05
C ILE A 87 1.20 -3.29 4.22
N SER A 88 0.63 -4.27 3.53
CA SER A 88 -0.56 -4.10 2.69
C SER A 88 -1.56 -5.21 2.92
N ALA A 89 -2.85 -4.92 2.75
CA ALA A 89 -3.93 -5.87 3.00
C ALA A 89 -4.93 -5.89 1.84
N LYS A 90 -5.30 -7.11 1.40
CA LYS A 90 -6.30 -7.35 0.36
C LYS A 90 -7.36 -8.32 0.89
N PHE A 91 -8.63 -7.97 0.71
CA PHE A 91 -9.75 -8.86 1.00
C PHE A 91 -10.40 -9.31 -0.32
N SER A 92 -10.53 -10.61 -0.52
CA SER A 92 -11.18 -11.20 -1.70
C SER A 92 -11.64 -12.64 -1.44
N ASN A 93 -12.80 -13.02 -1.95
CA ASN A 93 -13.36 -14.38 -1.85
C ASN A 93 -13.47 -14.92 -0.40
N GLY A 94 -13.71 -14.03 0.57
CA GLY A 94 -13.75 -14.37 2.00
C GLY A 94 -12.39 -14.46 2.68
N ILE A 95 -11.27 -14.34 1.96
CA ILE A 95 -9.91 -14.38 2.52
C ILE A 95 -9.35 -12.96 2.65
N LEU A 96 -8.81 -12.65 3.83
CA LEU A 96 -7.98 -11.47 4.08
C LEU A 96 -6.50 -11.88 4.00
N SER A 97 -5.81 -11.44 2.95
CA SER A 97 -4.37 -11.63 2.78
C SER A 97 -3.65 -10.34 3.21
N ILE A 98 -2.77 -10.43 4.22
CA ILE A 98 -1.95 -9.32 4.70
C ILE A 98 -0.48 -9.63 4.41
N ILE A 99 0.12 -8.82 3.55
CA ILE A 99 1.51 -8.94 3.11
C ILE A 99 2.37 -8.03 4.00
N MET A 100 3.42 -8.60 4.57
CA MET A 100 4.38 -7.97 5.49
C MET A 100 5.80 -8.08 4.91
N PRO A 101 6.28 -7.07 4.15
CA PRO A 101 7.62 -7.09 3.58
C PRO A 101 8.71 -7.13 4.64
N LYS A 102 9.83 -7.77 4.33
CA LYS A 102 11.00 -7.93 5.19
C LYS A 102 12.18 -7.17 4.63
N MET A 103 12.90 -6.46 5.49
CA MET A 103 14.24 -5.99 5.17
C MET A 103 15.19 -7.20 5.11
N VAL A 104 15.53 -7.60 3.89
CA VAL A 104 16.59 -8.58 3.62
C VAL A 104 17.93 -7.87 3.82
N LYS A 105 18.59 -8.10 4.95
CA LYS A 105 19.99 -7.72 5.09
C LYS A 105 20.81 -8.59 4.15
N ALA A 106 21.44 -7.97 3.15
CA ALA A 106 22.54 -8.62 2.43
C ALA A 106 23.59 -9.05 3.46
N ARG A 107 23.97 -10.34 3.46
CA ARG A 107 25.15 -10.77 4.21
C ARG A 107 26.35 -10.17 3.50
N GLY A 108 26.94 -9.13 4.08
CA GLY A 108 28.09 -8.47 3.50
C GLY A 108 29.25 -9.45 3.36
N LYS A 109 29.96 -9.35 2.24
CA LYS A 109 31.37 -9.78 2.20
C LYS A 109 32.16 -8.79 3.03
N GLU A 110 33.15 -9.25 3.79
CA GLU A 110 34.08 -8.34 4.46
C GLU A 110 35.04 -7.69 3.45
N ASN A 111 35.46 -6.46 3.80
CA ASN A 111 36.46 -5.65 3.08
C ASN A 111 35.99 -5.17 1.68
N THR A 112 36.41 -4.02 1.15
CA THR A 112 37.65 -3.27 1.40
C THR A 112 37.37 -1.76 1.48
N LYS A 113 38.01 -1.05 2.42
CA LYS A 113 38.29 0.40 2.30
C LYS A 113 39.66 0.56 1.64
N GLU A 114 39.92 1.72 1.03
CA GLU A 114 41.17 2.08 0.32
C GLU A 114 41.23 1.58 -1.14
N ALA A 115 40.66 2.39 -2.04
CA ALA A 115 40.90 2.37 -3.49
C ALA A 115 40.43 3.69 -4.15
N PHE A 116 40.84 4.85 -3.62
CA PHE A 116 40.53 6.17 -4.21
C PHE A 116 41.67 7.20 -4.10
N LEU A 117 42.91 6.74 -3.91
CA LEU A 117 44.06 7.64 -3.84
C LEU A 117 45.28 7.04 -4.56
N GLU A 118 45.23 6.96 -5.89
CA GLU A 118 46.41 7.00 -6.78
C GLU A 118 46.01 7.10 -8.26
N ALA A 119 46.07 8.33 -8.82
CA ALA A 119 46.00 8.62 -10.26
C ALA A 119 46.47 10.07 -10.55
N THR A 120 47.69 10.41 -10.11
CA THR A 120 48.20 11.79 -10.13
C THR A 120 48.82 12.20 -11.47
N GLN A 121 48.19 13.13 -12.18
CA GLN A 121 48.81 14.00 -13.20
C GLN A 121 48.12 15.39 -13.08
N HIS A 122 48.66 16.45 -12.49
CA HIS A 122 50.02 17.04 -12.36
C HIS A 122 50.27 18.25 -13.29
N VAL A 123 49.67 19.38 -12.91
CA VAL A 123 50.20 20.76 -13.03
C VAL A 123 50.46 21.35 -14.43
N LYS A 124 49.70 22.39 -14.77
CA LYS A 124 50.27 23.72 -15.07
C LYS A 124 49.32 24.86 -14.67
N ASP A 125 49.86 26.07 -14.61
CA ASP A 125 49.39 27.19 -13.78
C ASP A 125 48.73 28.32 -14.60
N ASP A 126 48.37 29.41 -13.90
CA ASP A 126 47.94 30.74 -14.34
C ASP A 126 46.43 31.07 -14.51
N THR A 127 45.86 31.56 -13.39
CA THR A 127 45.39 32.97 -13.23
C THR A 127 44.10 33.46 -13.96
N ILE A 128 43.16 33.98 -13.14
CA ILE A 128 41.91 34.78 -13.42
C ILE A 128 40.55 34.05 -13.63
N GLU A 129 39.71 34.19 -12.59
CA GLU A 129 38.23 34.27 -12.52
C GLU A 129 37.27 33.44 -13.43
N LYS A 130 36.84 32.30 -12.87
CA LYS A 130 35.41 31.88 -12.71
C LYS A 130 34.45 31.99 -13.92
N HIS A 131 34.62 31.12 -14.92
CA HIS A 131 33.56 30.71 -15.85
C HIS A 131 33.74 29.25 -16.30
N SER A 132 32.73 28.44 -16.67
CA SER A 132 31.31 28.34 -16.25
C SER A 132 30.64 27.14 -16.95
N ILE A 133 29.71 26.41 -16.28
CA ILE A 133 28.75 25.43 -16.89
C ILE A 133 29.45 24.13 -17.44
N LEU A 134 28.92 22.89 -17.54
CA LEU A 134 27.62 22.15 -17.37
C LEU A 134 27.97 20.79 -16.64
N GLU A 135 27.12 19.96 -16.00
CA GLU A 135 26.11 18.97 -16.49
C GLU A 135 25.62 18.08 -15.29
N VAL A 136 24.75 17.07 -15.53
CA VAL A 136 24.34 15.95 -14.62
C VAL A 136 23.42 16.34 -13.43
N THR A 137 22.19 15.81 -13.25
CA THR A 137 21.35 14.89 -14.05
C THR A 137 19.83 15.08 -13.87
N ARG A 138 19.09 14.84 -14.96
CA ARG A 138 17.75 14.20 -15.07
C ARG A 138 16.66 14.43 -13.99
N LYS A 139 15.72 15.30 -14.36
CA LYS A 139 14.26 15.06 -14.46
C LYS A 139 13.49 14.53 -13.22
N LYS A 140 12.79 15.49 -12.58
CA LYS A 140 11.36 15.53 -12.23
C LYS A 140 10.59 14.19 -12.07
N ARG A 141 9.87 14.07 -10.95
CA ARG A 141 8.90 12.98 -10.65
C ARG A 141 7.86 12.86 -11.77
N ALA A 142 7.64 11.65 -12.29
CA ALA A 142 6.47 11.31 -13.06
C ALA A 142 5.34 10.88 -12.10
N ILE A 143 4.18 11.53 -12.21
CA ILE A 143 2.93 11.04 -11.62
C ILE A 143 2.09 10.55 -12.81
N GLU A 144 2.10 9.24 -13.04
CA GLU A 144 1.42 8.63 -14.17
C GLU A 144 -0.06 8.41 -13.85
N VAL A 145 -0.91 9.37 -14.24
CA VAL A 145 -2.37 9.23 -14.21
C VAL A 145 -2.86 9.21 -15.67
N ALA A 146 -2.97 8.00 -16.23
CA ALA A 146 -3.28 7.78 -17.64
C ALA A 146 -4.79 7.98 -17.94
N VAL A 147 -5.19 9.23 -18.20
CA VAL A 147 -6.53 9.56 -18.70
C VAL A 147 -6.59 9.30 -20.21
N LYS A 148 -7.28 8.24 -20.63
CA LYS A 148 -7.45 7.87 -22.05
C LYS A 148 -8.56 8.69 -22.72
N VAL A 149 -8.21 9.78 -23.42
CA VAL A 149 -9.11 10.47 -24.37
C VAL A 149 -8.34 10.89 -25.63
N VAL A 150 -8.31 10.03 -26.64
CA VAL A 150 -7.77 10.24 -27.99
C VAL A 150 -8.62 9.36 -28.94
N ALA A 151 -9.09 9.79 -30.12
CA ALA A 151 -8.86 11.05 -30.85
C ALA A 151 -10.16 11.57 -31.51
N VAL A 152 -10.20 12.87 -31.82
CA VAL A 152 -11.07 13.43 -32.89
C VAL A 152 -10.28 14.54 -33.61
N VAL A 153 -10.51 14.69 -34.92
CA VAL A 153 -10.01 15.76 -35.82
C VAL A 153 -8.49 15.89 -36.02
N SER A 154 -7.97 15.38 -37.14
CA SER A 154 -6.80 15.99 -37.83
C SER A 154 -6.57 15.50 -39.28
N VAL A 155 -7.56 15.62 -40.19
CA VAL A 155 -7.28 15.75 -41.63
C VAL A 155 -8.22 16.80 -42.22
N VAL A 156 -7.75 18.05 -42.30
CA VAL A 156 -8.34 19.08 -43.16
C VAL A 156 -7.43 19.22 -44.37
N VAL A 157 -7.89 18.73 -45.53
CA VAL A 157 -7.50 19.15 -46.90
C VAL A 157 -8.30 18.29 -47.90
N ALA A 158 -8.67 18.88 -49.05
CA ALA A 158 -9.14 18.19 -50.27
C ALA A 158 -10.50 17.44 -50.25
N ILE A 159 -11.58 18.05 -49.74
CA ILE A 159 -12.90 17.97 -50.41
C ILE A 159 -13.44 19.39 -50.61
N GLY A 160 -12.85 20.09 -51.59
CA GLY A 160 -13.12 21.50 -51.91
C GLY A 160 -14.15 21.73 -53.03
N THR A 161 -14.89 20.70 -53.45
CA THR A 161 -15.99 20.77 -54.44
C THR A 161 -16.84 19.50 -54.34
N TYR A 162 -18.16 19.64 -54.10
CA TYR A 162 -19.25 19.06 -54.90
C TYR A 162 -20.59 19.28 -54.17
N ILE A 163 -21.23 20.44 -54.39
CA ILE A 163 -22.65 20.61 -54.07
C ILE A 163 -23.43 20.30 -55.35
N ALA A 164 -24.15 19.19 -55.33
CA ALA A 164 -25.22 18.93 -56.29
C ALA A 164 -26.25 17.98 -55.67
N ILE A 165 -27.50 18.45 -55.63
CA ILE A 165 -28.74 17.70 -55.87
C ILE A 165 -29.83 18.77 -55.98
N SER A 166 -30.71 18.61 -56.96
CA SER A 166 -31.92 19.39 -57.21
C SER A 166 -33.10 18.44 -57.41
#